data_AF-A0A142XQW9-F1
#
_entry.id   AF-A0A142XQW9-F1
#
_cell.length_a   1.000
_cell.length_b   1.000
_cell.length_c   1.000
_cell.angle_alpha   90.00
_cell.angle_beta   90.00
_cell.angle_gamma   90.00
#
_symmetry.space_group_name_H-M   'P 1'
#
loop_
_entity.id
_entity.type
_entity.pdbx_description
1 polymer ?
#
loop_
_entity_poly.entity_id
_entity_poly.type
_entity_poly.pdbx_seq_one_letter_code
_entity_poly.pdbx_strand_id
1 'polypeptide(L)'
;MIFRTKPALALEMLADPVPAGVPFRWAGGDCVYGDNPTFVQGVRARGKWYVLDVSSGTQVWTEAPRVIPADQRPRPARGRPPTKPLVVGGRRRVDEIAAALPAGAWRRVVAGEGSQGPRMCEYAEVPVWFCEDELPGPTERLLVRRSLGQEPDIKYHRSNAPAEASLEKSARVRGVRWTIEEDIQSCKGECGLDEYETRGWVGWHHHTALSVLALAFLVLRKQPLREKRTPDDRTRSACAAAAPVGRASLGRGRDPEMVSVATGAQPPRRPQSPQAAPRRTRTAPK
;
A
#
# COMPACT_ATOMS: atom_id res chain seq x y z
N MET A 1 -2.53 -3.73 -30.02
CA MET A 1 -2.36 -3.40 -28.59
C MET A 1 -2.72 -4.65 -27.80
N ILE A 2 -1.80 -5.21 -27.01
CA ILE A 2 -2.05 -6.43 -26.21
C ILE A 2 -2.61 -5.98 -24.85
N PHE A 3 -3.76 -6.53 -24.45
CA PHE A 3 -4.36 -6.22 -23.15
C PHE A 3 -3.44 -6.66 -22.00
N ARG A 4 -3.31 -5.80 -20.99
CA ARG A 4 -2.47 -6.03 -19.80
C ARG A 4 -3.28 -5.75 -18.55
N THR A 5 -3.17 -6.63 -17.55
CA THR A 5 -3.84 -6.43 -16.26
C THR A 5 -3.13 -5.36 -15.44
N LYS A 6 -3.83 -4.78 -14.46
CA LYS A 6 -3.26 -3.78 -13.53
C LYS A 6 -1.98 -4.27 -12.82
N PRO A 7 -1.89 -5.51 -12.30
CA PRO A 7 -0.64 -6.04 -11.75
C PRO A 7 0.48 -6.18 -12.79
N ALA A 8 0.16 -6.55 -14.03
CA ALA A 8 1.14 -6.67 -15.10
C ALA A 8 1.75 -5.30 -15.45
N LEU A 9 0.92 -4.25 -15.54
CA LEU A 9 1.37 -2.88 -15.75
C LEU A 9 2.21 -2.37 -14.57
N ALA A 10 1.80 -2.64 -13.33
CA ALA A 10 2.57 -2.23 -12.16
C ALA A 10 3.94 -2.92 -12.08
N LEU A 11 4.06 -4.18 -12.48
CA LEU A 11 5.37 -4.86 -12.57
C LEU A 11 6.29 -4.24 -13.62
N GLU A 12 5.73 -3.78 -14.74
CA GLU A 12 6.45 -3.07 -15.78
C GLU A 12 6.94 -1.71 -15.25
N MET A 13 6.08 -0.97 -14.57
CA MET A 13 6.44 0.27 -13.87
C MET A 13 7.49 0.07 -12.77
N LEU A 14 7.65 -1.13 -12.23
CA LEU A 14 8.74 -1.45 -11.27
C LEU A 14 10.03 -1.87 -11.97
N ALA A 15 9.99 -2.18 -13.27
CA ALA A 15 11.17 -2.46 -14.06
C ALA A 15 11.91 -1.17 -14.44
N ASP A 16 11.19 -0.14 -14.89
CA ASP A 16 11.76 1.10 -15.44
C ASP A 16 12.57 1.99 -14.46
N PRO A 17 12.20 2.11 -13.16
CA PRO A 17 12.93 2.97 -12.23
C PRO A 17 14.31 2.40 -11.86
N VAL A 18 14.50 1.07 -11.99
CA VAL A 18 15.74 0.39 -11.61
C VAL A 18 16.89 0.75 -12.57
N PRO A 19 16.73 0.69 -13.90
CA PRO A 19 17.69 1.26 -14.86
C PRO A 19 17.83 2.79 -14.75
N ALA A 20 16.75 3.50 -14.39
CA ALA A 20 16.76 4.96 -14.25
C ALA A 20 17.44 5.46 -12.96
N GLY A 21 17.96 4.56 -12.12
CA GLY A 21 18.70 4.91 -10.89
C GLY A 21 17.82 5.48 -9.77
N VAL A 22 16.49 5.30 -9.86
CA VAL A 22 15.55 5.80 -8.85
C VAL A 22 15.58 4.85 -7.65
N PRO A 23 16.13 5.27 -6.50
CA PRO A 23 16.46 4.33 -5.45
C PRO A 23 15.23 4.09 -4.56
N PHE A 24 14.56 2.95 -4.71
CA PHE A 24 13.51 2.51 -3.79
C PHE A 24 13.77 1.09 -3.27
N ARG A 25 13.34 0.83 -2.04
CA ARG A 25 13.50 -0.47 -1.37
C ARG A 25 12.18 -1.19 -1.11
N TRP A 26 11.09 -0.44 -0.97
CA TRP A 26 9.79 -0.93 -0.57
C TRP A 26 8.73 -0.67 -1.64
N ALA A 27 7.83 -1.62 -1.82
CA ALA A 27 6.60 -1.47 -2.59
C ALA A 27 5.37 -1.62 -1.67
N GLY A 28 4.41 -0.71 -1.81
CA GLY A 28 3.11 -0.77 -1.13
C GLY A 28 1.97 -0.91 -2.13
N GLY A 29 0.84 -1.49 -1.72
CA GLY A 29 -0.28 -1.74 -2.62
C GLY A 29 -1.48 -2.42 -1.94
N ASP A 30 -2.62 -2.46 -2.63
CA ASP A 30 -3.82 -3.17 -2.17
C ASP A 30 -3.82 -4.67 -2.54
N CYS A 31 -4.91 -5.34 -2.17
CA CYS A 31 -5.17 -6.76 -2.42
C CYS A 31 -5.13 -7.15 -3.90
N VAL A 32 -5.39 -6.23 -4.84
CA VAL A 32 -5.24 -6.52 -6.27
C VAL A 32 -3.80 -6.93 -6.61
N TYR A 33 -2.83 -6.40 -5.85
CA TYR A 33 -1.42 -6.75 -5.98
C TYR A 33 -0.98 -7.85 -5.03
N GLY A 34 -1.41 -7.80 -3.76
CA GLY A 34 -0.99 -8.78 -2.74
C GLY A 34 -1.54 -10.18 -2.97
N ASP A 35 -2.72 -10.30 -3.56
CA ASP A 35 -3.34 -11.59 -3.92
C ASP A 35 -2.93 -12.08 -5.32
N ASN A 36 -2.11 -11.32 -6.05
CA ASN A 36 -1.63 -11.71 -7.39
C ASN A 36 -0.24 -12.38 -7.30
N PRO A 37 -0.13 -13.71 -7.53
CA PRO A 37 1.14 -14.43 -7.42
C PRO A 37 2.23 -13.87 -8.34
N THR A 38 1.87 -13.56 -9.59
CA THR A 38 2.82 -13.01 -10.57
C THR A 38 3.42 -11.69 -10.09
N PHE A 39 2.62 -10.80 -9.49
CA PHE A 39 3.09 -9.52 -8.96
C PHE A 39 4.08 -9.72 -7.81
N VAL A 40 3.71 -10.46 -6.77
CA VAL A 40 4.59 -10.66 -5.61
C VAL A 40 5.89 -11.38 -5.99
N GLN A 41 5.82 -12.37 -6.90
CA GLN A 41 7.00 -13.05 -7.44
C GLN A 41 7.89 -12.08 -8.22
N GLY A 42 7.29 -11.22 -9.05
CA GLY A 42 8.02 -10.22 -9.82
C GLY A 42 8.71 -9.16 -8.94
N VAL A 43 8.07 -8.74 -7.84
CA VAL A 43 8.69 -7.84 -6.85
C VAL A 43 9.85 -8.54 -6.14
N ARG A 44 9.67 -9.81 -5.72
CA ARG A 44 10.72 -10.63 -5.09
C ARG A 44 11.93 -10.83 -6.00
N ALA A 45 11.70 -11.17 -7.27
CA ALA A 45 12.75 -11.38 -8.26
C ALA A 45 13.62 -10.13 -8.49
N ARG A 46 13.09 -8.94 -8.21
CA ARG A 46 13.81 -7.66 -8.27
C ARG A 46 14.54 -7.30 -6.98
N GLY A 47 14.54 -8.18 -5.97
CA GLY A 47 15.17 -7.95 -4.67
C GLY A 47 14.50 -6.84 -3.84
N LYS A 48 13.25 -6.48 -4.16
CA LYS A 48 12.51 -5.44 -3.46
C LYS A 48 11.69 -6.02 -2.32
N TRP A 49 11.51 -5.23 -1.27
CA TRP A 49 10.63 -5.57 -0.16
C TRP A 49 9.25 -5.01 -0.42
N TYR A 50 8.21 -5.57 0.19
CA TYR A 50 6.87 -5.07 0.04
C TYR A 50 6.02 -5.24 1.30
N VAL A 51 4.98 -4.41 1.39
CA VAL A 51 3.84 -4.60 2.28
C VAL A 51 2.59 -4.37 1.45
N LEU A 52 1.86 -5.44 1.15
CA LEU A 52 0.67 -5.40 0.28
C LEU A 52 -0.54 -5.83 1.09
N ASP A 53 -1.69 -5.19 0.90
CA ASP A 53 -2.94 -5.71 1.46
C ASP A 53 -3.26 -7.06 0.82
N VAL A 54 -3.96 -7.93 1.54
CA VAL A 54 -4.49 -9.20 1.02
C VAL A 54 -5.95 -9.37 1.43
N SER A 55 -6.71 -10.13 0.65
CA SER A 55 -8.10 -10.44 1.00
C SER A 55 -8.20 -11.30 2.27
N SER A 56 -9.35 -11.25 2.95
CA SER A 56 -9.62 -12.13 4.10
C SER A 56 -9.66 -13.62 3.73
N GLY A 57 -9.96 -13.93 2.45
CA GLY A 57 -10.03 -15.29 1.92
C GLY A 57 -8.67 -15.87 1.51
N THR A 58 -7.60 -15.07 1.56
CA THR A 58 -6.27 -15.49 1.12
C THR A 58 -5.81 -16.70 1.93
N GLN A 59 -5.32 -17.71 1.21
CA GLN A 59 -4.97 -19.01 1.78
C GLN A 59 -3.48 -19.07 2.08
N VAL A 60 -3.14 -19.53 3.27
CA VAL A 60 -1.75 -19.67 3.72
C VAL A 60 -1.56 -20.97 4.49
N TRP A 61 -0.31 -21.40 4.63
CA TRP A 61 0.09 -22.38 5.62
C TRP A 61 0.75 -21.68 6.81
N THR A 62 0.42 -22.12 8.02
CA THR A 62 1.01 -21.61 9.28
C THR A 62 2.14 -22.51 9.79
N GLU A 63 2.25 -23.71 9.24
CA GLU A 63 3.34 -24.66 9.44
C GLU A 63 4.00 -24.95 8.10
N ALA A 64 5.28 -25.31 8.10
CA ALA A 64 6.03 -25.56 6.89
C ALA A 64 5.39 -26.71 6.08
N PRO A 65 4.81 -26.44 4.89
CA PRO A 65 4.15 -27.47 4.11
C PRO A 65 5.18 -28.36 3.40
N ARG A 66 4.88 -29.65 3.29
CA ARG A 66 5.71 -30.59 2.53
C ARG A 66 5.19 -30.70 1.10
N VAL A 67 6.01 -30.32 0.13
CA VAL A 67 5.70 -30.49 -1.30
C VAL A 67 6.33 -31.79 -1.80
N ILE A 68 5.50 -32.70 -2.32
CA ILE A 68 5.91 -33.94 -2.96
C ILE A 68 5.83 -33.72 -4.48
N PRO A 69 6.99 -33.71 -5.19
CA PRO A 69 7.03 -33.62 -6.64
C PRO A 69 6.17 -34.67 -7.34
N ALA A 70 5.62 -34.34 -8.52
CA ALA A 70 4.64 -35.20 -9.20
C ALA A 70 5.18 -36.61 -9.51
N ASP A 71 6.45 -36.70 -9.88
CA ASP A 71 7.21 -37.94 -10.15
C ASP A 71 7.45 -38.81 -8.90
N GLN A 72 7.40 -38.20 -7.72
CA GLN A 72 7.60 -38.87 -6.42
C GLN A 72 6.28 -39.18 -5.69
N ARG A 73 5.12 -38.85 -6.29
CA ARG A 73 3.83 -39.17 -5.69
C ARG A 73 3.57 -40.67 -5.73
N PRO A 74 2.93 -41.24 -4.68
CA PRO A 74 2.43 -42.61 -4.74
C PRO A 74 1.55 -42.80 -5.97
N ARG A 75 1.91 -43.78 -6.82
CA ARG A 75 1.15 -44.05 -8.04
C ARG A 75 -0.21 -44.65 -7.68
N PRO A 76 -1.31 -44.18 -8.29
CA PRO A 76 -2.60 -44.81 -8.09
C PRO A 76 -2.59 -46.22 -8.70
N ALA A 77 -3.32 -47.15 -8.09
CA ALA A 77 -3.42 -48.54 -8.57
C ALA A 77 -4.06 -48.64 -9.98
N ARG A 78 -4.85 -47.64 -10.38
CA ARG A 78 -5.45 -47.49 -11.70
C ARG A 78 -5.49 -46.01 -12.10
N GLY A 79 -5.38 -45.73 -13.40
CA GLY A 79 -5.51 -44.38 -13.96
C GLY A 79 -4.19 -43.72 -14.36
N ARG A 80 -4.27 -42.47 -14.83
CA ARG A 80 -3.12 -41.70 -15.31
C ARG A 80 -2.20 -41.30 -14.16
N PRO A 81 -0.86 -41.34 -14.34
CA PRO A 81 0.07 -40.83 -13.34
C PRO A 81 -0.20 -39.35 -12.99
N PRO A 82 -0.05 -38.95 -11.72
CA PRO A 82 -0.20 -37.56 -11.32
C PRO A 82 0.78 -36.64 -12.07
N THR A 83 0.30 -35.49 -12.55
CA THR A 83 1.13 -34.49 -13.25
C THR A 83 1.41 -33.25 -12.41
N LYS A 84 0.65 -33.03 -11.33
CA LYS A 84 0.82 -31.91 -10.40
C LYS A 84 1.50 -32.36 -9.09
N PRO A 85 2.34 -31.52 -8.48
CA PRO A 85 2.84 -31.76 -7.12
C PRO A 85 1.71 -31.95 -6.11
N LEU A 86 1.98 -32.70 -5.03
CA LEU A 86 1.10 -32.79 -3.87
C LEU A 86 1.64 -31.90 -2.77
N VAL A 87 0.83 -31.01 -2.23
CA VAL A 87 1.17 -30.25 -1.03
C VAL A 87 0.50 -30.90 0.17
N VAL A 88 1.31 -31.37 1.12
CA VAL A 88 0.87 -31.93 2.40
C VAL A 88 0.98 -30.84 3.45
N GLY A 89 -0.14 -30.54 4.10
CA GLY A 89 -0.26 -29.48 5.10
C GLY A 89 -1.59 -28.74 4.95
N GLY A 90 -2.24 -28.43 6.07
CA GLY A 90 -3.53 -27.74 6.07
C GLY A 90 -3.40 -26.28 5.68
N ARG A 91 -4.09 -25.86 4.62
CA ARG A 91 -4.29 -24.43 4.32
C ARG A 91 -5.32 -23.86 5.29
N ARG A 92 -5.11 -22.60 5.65
CA ARG A 92 -6.05 -21.81 6.45
C ARG A 92 -6.23 -20.44 5.82
N ARG A 93 -7.40 -19.85 6.03
CA ARG A 93 -7.65 -18.47 5.61
C ARG A 93 -7.01 -17.49 6.58
N VAL A 94 -6.60 -16.32 6.08
CA VAL A 94 -6.00 -15.29 6.94
C VAL A 94 -6.95 -14.77 8.01
N ASP A 95 -8.27 -14.73 7.76
CA ASP A 95 -9.26 -14.33 8.76
C ASP A 95 -9.44 -15.37 9.87
N GLU A 96 -9.45 -16.66 9.54
CA GLU A 96 -9.45 -17.75 10.53
C GLU A 96 -8.19 -17.73 11.40
N ILE A 97 -7.03 -17.39 10.82
CA ILE A 97 -5.78 -17.23 11.57
C ILE A 97 -5.91 -16.05 12.52
N ALA A 98 -6.37 -14.90 12.03
CA ALA A 98 -6.52 -13.70 12.83
C ALA A 98 -7.50 -13.87 14.00
N ALA A 99 -8.60 -14.58 13.79
CA ALA A 99 -9.57 -14.90 14.83
C ALA A 99 -8.99 -15.82 15.92
N ALA A 100 -8.02 -16.66 15.58
CA ALA A 100 -7.36 -17.59 16.51
C ALA A 100 -6.14 -17.00 17.23
N LEU A 101 -5.78 -15.74 16.96
CA LEU A 101 -4.59 -15.12 17.57
C LEU A 101 -4.80 -14.86 19.07
N PRO A 102 -3.86 -15.27 19.95
CA PRO A 102 -3.96 -15.00 21.38
C PRO A 102 -3.77 -13.50 21.66
N ALA A 103 -4.30 -13.04 22.80
CA ALA A 103 -4.19 -11.62 23.20
C ALA A 103 -2.73 -11.12 23.25
N GLY A 104 -1.78 -11.97 23.65
CA GLY A 104 -0.36 -11.65 23.71
C GLY A 104 0.35 -11.53 22.35
N ALA A 105 -0.28 -11.93 21.24
CA ALA A 105 0.31 -11.77 19.90
C ALA A 105 0.22 -10.33 19.38
N TRP A 106 -0.60 -9.48 19.99
CA TRP A 106 -0.89 -8.13 19.52
C TRP A 106 0.06 -7.11 20.15
N ARG A 107 0.66 -6.28 19.29
CA ARG A 107 1.55 -5.18 19.67
C ARG A 107 0.96 -3.85 19.22
N ARG A 108 0.99 -2.85 20.09
CA ARG A 108 0.60 -1.48 19.72
C ARG A 108 1.69 -0.83 18.89
N VAL A 109 1.29 -0.24 17.77
CA VAL A 109 2.17 0.42 16.81
C VAL A 109 1.61 1.78 16.44
N VAL A 110 2.49 2.78 16.40
CA VAL A 110 2.15 4.10 15.86
C VAL A 110 2.26 4.03 14.34
N ALA A 111 1.12 4.01 13.65
CA ALA A 111 1.04 3.84 12.20
C ALA A 111 1.33 5.16 11.42
N GLY A 112 1.38 6.30 12.11
CA GLY A 112 1.74 7.60 11.52
C GLY A 112 1.20 8.78 12.35
N GLU A 113 1.63 9.99 12.03
CA GLU A 113 1.04 11.23 12.55
C GLU A 113 -0.26 11.52 11.78
N GLY A 114 -1.38 11.63 12.49
CA GLY A 114 -2.65 12.12 11.94
C GLY A 114 -2.88 13.58 12.30
N SER A 115 -3.86 14.21 11.65
CA SER A 115 -4.33 15.57 11.97
C SER A 115 -4.83 15.75 13.41
N GLN A 116 -5.10 14.65 14.11
CA GLN A 116 -5.55 14.58 15.51
C GLN A 116 -4.52 13.90 16.43
N GLY A 117 -3.26 13.79 16.00
CA GLY A 117 -2.19 13.10 16.73
C GLY A 117 -1.86 11.70 16.19
N PRO A 118 -0.97 10.96 16.87
CA PRO A 118 -0.48 9.67 16.39
C PRO A 118 -1.61 8.65 16.20
N ARG A 119 -1.78 8.14 14.98
CA ARG A 119 -2.74 7.07 14.70
C ARG A 119 -2.18 5.75 15.22
N MET A 120 -2.64 5.34 16.39
CA MET A 120 -2.27 4.05 16.98
C MET A 120 -3.14 2.92 16.44
N CYS A 121 -2.53 1.77 16.17
CA CYS A 121 -3.21 0.53 15.78
C CYS A 121 -2.54 -0.65 16.49
N GLU A 122 -3.22 -1.78 16.56
CA GLU A 122 -2.60 -3.02 17.02
C GLU A 122 -2.26 -3.91 15.83
N TYR A 123 -1.10 -4.53 15.90
CA TYR A 123 -0.59 -5.44 14.89
C TYR A 123 -0.20 -6.76 15.53
N ALA A 124 -0.55 -7.86 14.88
CA ALA A 124 0.02 -9.16 15.12
C ALA A 124 0.76 -9.61 13.85
N GLU A 125 1.77 -10.45 14.05
CA GLU A 125 2.62 -10.94 12.98
C GLU A 125 2.75 -12.45 13.07
N VAL A 126 2.57 -13.13 11.94
CA VAL A 126 2.63 -14.59 11.85
C VAL A 126 3.52 -14.97 10.67
N PRO A 127 4.57 -15.78 10.86
CA PRO A 127 5.30 -16.38 9.74
C PRO A 127 4.39 -17.39 9.03
N VAL A 128 4.26 -17.25 7.72
CA VAL A 128 3.37 -18.08 6.90
C VAL A 128 4.00 -18.38 5.55
N TRP A 129 3.46 -19.38 4.86
CA TRP A 129 3.70 -19.61 3.45
C TRP A 129 2.44 -19.24 2.69
N PHE A 130 2.50 -18.22 1.83
CA PHE A 130 1.34 -17.84 1.02
C PHE A 130 1.12 -18.86 -0.10
N CYS A 131 -0.15 -19.14 -0.42
CA CYS A 131 -0.50 -19.95 -1.58
C CYS A 131 -0.36 -19.14 -2.87
N GLU A 132 0.61 -19.53 -3.69
CA GLU A 132 0.89 -18.99 -5.01
C GLU A 132 0.70 -20.11 -6.03
N ASP A 133 -0.29 -20.00 -6.93
CA ASP A 133 -0.55 -20.98 -7.98
C ASP A 133 -0.69 -22.43 -7.46
N GLU A 134 -1.46 -22.60 -6.38
CA GLU A 134 -1.65 -23.87 -5.64
C GLU A 134 -0.40 -24.43 -4.94
N LEU A 135 0.71 -23.70 -4.92
CA LEU A 135 1.95 -24.10 -4.26
C LEU A 135 2.32 -23.15 -3.12
N PRO A 136 3.10 -23.60 -2.13
CA PRO A 136 3.63 -22.70 -1.13
C PRO A 136 4.72 -21.81 -1.72
N GLY A 137 4.55 -20.50 -1.57
CA GLY A 137 5.62 -19.52 -1.79
C GLY A 137 6.72 -19.63 -0.72
N PRO A 138 7.71 -18.72 -0.72
CA PRO A 138 8.68 -18.65 0.36
C PRO A 138 8.01 -18.27 1.69
N THR A 139 8.72 -18.50 2.79
CA THR A 139 8.29 -18.01 4.10
C THR A 139 8.24 -16.48 4.09
N GLU A 140 7.10 -15.94 4.47
CA GLU A 140 6.81 -14.51 4.51
C GLU A 140 6.00 -14.18 5.77
N ARG A 141 5.71 -12.91 5.98
CA ARG A 141 5.03 -12.39 7.17
C ARG A 141 3.60 -12.02 6.82
N LEU A 142 2.64 -12.62 7.51
CA LEU A 142 1.27 -12.13 7.57
C LEU A 142 1.20 -11.09 8.69
N LEU A 143 0.87 -9.85 8.34
CA LEU A 143 0.59 -8.78 9.31
C LEU A 143 -0.92 -8.63 9.44
N VAL A 144 -1.43 -8.82 10.63
CA VAL A 144 -2.84 -8.59 10.96
C VAL A 144 -2.93 -7.27 11.72
N ARG A 145 -3.59 -6.28 11.12
CA ARG A 145 -3.85 -4.98 11.74
C ARG A 145 -5.26 -4.96 12.29
N ARG A 146 -5.45 -4.42 13.49
CA ARG A 146 -6.77 -3.98 13.98
C ARG A 146 -6.76 -2.53 14.44
N SER A 147 -7.85 -1.80 14.20
CA SER A 147 -8.04 -0.46 14.77
C SER A 147 -8.28 -0.52 16.29
N LEU A 148 -8.01 0.59 16.96
CA LEU A 148 -8.38 0.77 18.36
C LEU A 148 -9.82 1.30 18.40
N GLY A 149 -10.73 0.55 19.02
CA GLY A 149 -12.14 0.90 19.12
C GLY A 149 -12.99 -0.25 19.65
N GLN A 150 -14.25 0.03 19.97
CA GLN A 150 -15.22 -0.99 20.41
C GLN A 150 -15.53 -1.99 19.29
N GLU A 151 -15.53 -1.51 18.04
CA GLU A 151 -15.65 -2.33 16.83
C GLU A 151 -14.34 -2.23 16.02
N PRO A 152 -13.38 -3.14 16.27
CA PRO A 152 -12.10 -3.09 15.58
C PRO A 152 -12.24 -3.49 14.11
N ASP A 153 -11.81 -2.61 13.21
CA ASP A 153 -11.63 -2.92 11.79
C ASP A 153 -10.33 -3.70 11.59
N ILE A 154 -10.46 -4.93 11.10
CA ILE A 154 -9.34 -5.84 10.87
C ILE A 154 -8.92 -5.78 9.39
N LYS A 155 -7.61 -5.65 9.15
CA LYS A 155 -6.99 -5.70 7.82
C LYS A 155 -5.81 -6.66 7.81
N TYR A 156 -5.58 -7.26 6.65
CA TYR A 156 -4.54 -8.26 6.44
C TYR A 156 -3.53 -7.74 5.44
N HIS A 157 -2.25 -7.95 5.73
CA HIS A 157 -1.15 -7.56 4.87
C HIS A 157 -0.14 -8.69 4.75
N ARG A 158 0.48 -8.76 3.59
CA ARG A 158 1.54 -9.68 3.24
C ARG A 158 2.85 -8.93 3.10
N SER A 159 3.94 -9.46 3.66
CA SER A 159 5.26 -8.86 3.53
C SER A 159 6.38 -9.89 3.39
N ASN A 160 7.27 -9.67 2.43
CA ASN A 160 8.54 -10.40 2.28
C ASN A 160 9.74 -9.70 2.95
N ALA A 161 9.49 -8.67 3.78
CA ALA A 161 10.56 -7.98 4.47
C ALA A 161 11.32 -8.96 5.39
N PRO A 162 12.64 -8.83 5.49
CA PRO A 162 13.43 -9.75 6.28
C PRO A 162 13.21 -9.51 7.78
N ALA A 163 13.68 -10.41 8.62
CA ALA A 163 13.39 -10.38 10.05
C ALA A 163 13.93 -9.13 10.77
N GLU A 164 14.95 -8.48 10.21
CA GLU A 164 15.54 -7.24 10.73
C GLU A 164 14.64 -6.02 10.48
N ALA A 165 13.69 -6.10 9.55
CA ALA A 165 12.74 -5.03 9.32
C ALA A 165 11.71 -4.99 10.45
N SER A 166 11.67 -3.89 11.20
CA SER A 166 10.76 -3.77 12.33
C SER A 166 9.29 -3.71 11.90
N LEU A 167 8.41 -4.18 12.79
CA LEU A 167 6.96 -4.12 12.59
C LEU A 167 6.48 -2.67 12.40
N GLU A 168 7.09 -1.72 13.11
CA GLU A 168 6.83 -0.29 13.00
C GLU A 168 7.19 0.23 11.60
N LYS A 169 8.30 -0.24 11.00
CA LYS A 169 8.68 0.11 9.64
C LYS A 169 7.67 -0.44 8.63
N SER A 170 7.26 -1.70 8.78
CA SER A 170 6.24 -2.32 7.92
C SER A 170 4.88 -1.60 8.02
N ALA A 171 4.47 -1.21 9.23
CA ALA A 171 3.26 -0.43 9.46
C ALA A 171 3.34 0.97 8.81
N ARG A 172 4.50 1.64 8.89
CA ARG A 172 4.74 2.92 8.21
C ARG A 172 4.68 2.78 6.70
N VAL A 173 5.34 1.78 6.11
CA VAL A 173 5.31 1.50 4.65
C VAL A 173 3.86 1.30 4.18
N ARG A 174 3.08 0.50 4.90
CA ARG A 174 1.64 0.34 4.64
C ARG A 174 0.89 1.66 4.74
N GLY A 175 1.24 2.50 5.71
CA GLY A 175 0.65 3.82 5.94
C GLY A 175 0.82 4.79 4.76
N VAL A 176 1.93 4.69 4.01
CA VAL A 176 2.21 5.55 2.84
C VAL A 176 1.14 5.43 1.74
N ARG A 177 0.39 4.32 1.68
CA ARG A 177 -0.75 4.19 0.76
C ARG A 177 -1.75 5.35 0.90
N TRP A 178 -1.95 5.87 2.11
CA TRP A 178 -2.83 7.02 2.33
C TRP A 178 -2.31 8.28 1.64
N THR A 179 -0.98 8.49 1.67
CA THR A 179 -0.33 9.63 1.01
C THR A 179 -0.60 9.66 -0.49
N ILE A 180 -0.76 8.50 -1.14
CA ILE A 180 -1.07 8.44 -2.58
C ILE A 180 -2.41 9.10 -2.90
N GLU A 181 -3.45 8.80 -2.12
CA GLU A 181 -4.77 9.41 -2.33
C GLU A 181 -4.71 10.91 -2.04
N GLU A 182 -4.02 11.31 -0.97
CA GLU A 182 -3.81 12.71 -0.63
C GLU A 182 -3.03 13.47 -1.71
N ASP A 183 -2.00 12.84 -2.31
CA ASP A 183 -1.24 13.38 -3.43
C ASP A 183 -2.12 13.50 -4.67
N ILE A 184 -2.94 12.50 -4.99
CA ILE A 184 -3.89 12.56 -6.12
C ILE A 184 -4.89 13.70 -5.91
N GLN A 185 -5.44 13.87 -4.71
CA GLN A 185 -6.38 14.96 -4.41
C GLN A 185 -5.69 16.32 -4.46
N SER A 186 -4.45 16.42 -3.95
CA SER A 186 -3.64 17.63 -4.07
C SER A 186 -3.32 17.96 -5.52
N CYS A 187 -3.01 16.95 -6.34
CA CYS A 187 -2.71 17.13 -7.76
C CYS A 187 -3.92 17.67 -8.53
N LYS A 188 -5.13 17.21 -8.18
CA LYS A 188 -6.38 17.76 -8.73
C LYS A 188 -6.57 19.22 -8.32
N GLY A 189 -6.54 19.49 -7.01
CA GLY A 189 -6.82 20.82 -6.48
C GLY A 189 -5.78 21.89 -6.81
N GLU A 190 -4.50 21.53 -6.86
CA GLU A 190 -3.38 22.49 -6.97
C GLU A 190 -2.69 22.46 -8.35
N CYS A 191 -2.85 21.38 -9.12
CA CYS A 191 -2.12 21.16 -10.38
C CYS A 191 -3.04 20.78 -11.56
N GLY A 192 -4.36 20.88 -11.37
CA GLY A 192 -5.35 20.68 -12.42
C GLY A 192 -5.38 19.27 -13.01
N LEU A 193 -5.02 18.23 -12.25
CA LEU A 193 -4.93 16.85 -12.76
C LEU A 193 -6.22 16.38 -13.45
N ASP A 194 -7.38 16.85 -13.00
CA ASP A 194 -8.71 16.51 -13.52
C ASP A 194 -9.33 17.59 -14.42
N GLU A 195 -8.57 18.62 -14.81
CA GLU A 195 -9.05 19.72 -15.67
C GLU A 195 -8.92 19.43 -17.18
N TYR A 196 -8.22 18.35 -17.56
CA TYR A 196 -8.08 17.99 -18.96
C TYR A 196 -9.35 17.38 -19.55
N GLU A 197 -9.85 17.96 -20.64
CA GLU A 197 -11.09 17.56 -21.32
C GLU A 197 -11.03 16.23 -22.10
N THR A 198 -10.00 15.40 -21.90
CA THR A 198 -9.84 14.07 -22.53
C THR A 198 -9.95 14.07 -24.07
N ARG A 199 -9.47 15.12 -24.74
CA ARG A 199 -9.59 15.31 -26.20
C ARG A 199 -8.70 14.37 -27.05
N GLY A 200 -7.72 13.72 -26.45
CA GLY A 200 -6.87 12.73 -27.11
C GLY A 200 -5.85 12.09 -26.18
N TRP A 201 -5.36 10.89 -26.54
CA TRP A 201 -4.44 10.11 -25.71
C TRP A 201 -3.13 10.85 -25.38
N VAL A 202 -2.46 11.38 -26.40
CA VAL A 202 -1.17 12.08 -26.23
C VAL A 202 -1.33 13.33 -25.36
N GLY A 203 -2.39 14.12 -25.61
CA GLY A 203 -2.67 15.31 -24.83
C GLY A 203 -3.01 15.00 -23.38
N TRP A 204 -3.83 13.97 -23.13
CA TRP A 204 -4.14 13.50 -21.78
C TRP A 204 -2.87 13.01 -21.05
N HIS A 205 -2.01 12.27 -21.74
CA HIS A 205 -0.77 11.75 -21.18
C HIS A 205 0.21 12.87 -20.81
N HIS A 206 0.42 13.85 -21.70
CA HIS A 206 1.26 15.02 -21.42
C HIS A 206 0.72 15.85 -20.26
N HIS A 207 -0.58 16.12 -20.24
CA HIS A 207 -1.23 16.86 -19.16
C HIS A 207 -1.03 16.16 -17.81
N THR A 208 -1.35 14.86 -17.76
CA THR A 208 -1.18 14.05 -16.54
C THR A 208 0.25 14.08 -16.03
N ALA A 209 1.24 13.89 -16.91
CA ALA A 209 2.65 13.93 -16.55
C ALA A 209 3.07 15.31 -16.02
N LEU A 210 2.65 16.39 -16.66
CA LEU A 210 2.96 17.76 -16.23
C LEU A 210 2.30 18.12 -14.90
N SER A 211 1.05 17.73 -14.67
CA SER A 211 0.37 17.95 -13.38
C SER A 211 1.07 17.21 -12.24
N VAL A 212 1.43 15.94 -12.43
CA VAL A 212 2.17 15.16 -11.42
C VAL A 212 3.56 15.76 -11.17
N LEU A 213 4.25 16.21 -12.22
CA LEU A 213 5.54 16.90 -12.09
C LEU A 213 5.42 18.23 -11.33
N ALA A 214 4.38 19.01 -11.60
CA ALA A 214 4.10 20.25 -10.90
C ALA A 214 3.85 20.00 -9.40
N LEU A 215 3.08 18.96 -9.06
CA LEU A 215 2.88 18.57 -7.66
C LEU A 215 4.21 18.17 -7.00
N ALA A 216 5.02 17.35 -7.67
CA ALA A 216 6.33 16.96 -7.15
C ALA A 216 7.22 18.18 -6.88
N PHE A 217 7.22 19.17 -7.77
CA PHE A 217 7.90 20.45 -7.56
C PHE A 217 7.37 21.17 -6.30
N LEU A 218 6.05 21.30 -6.14
CA LEU A 218 5.45 21.97 -4.97
C LEU A 218 5.81 21.28 -3.65
N VAL A 219 5.76 19.94 -3.62
CA VAL A 219 6.13 19.14 -2.44
C VAL A 219 7.61 19.38 -2.09
N LEU A 220 8.51 19.30 -3.07
CA LEU A 220 9.94 19.54 -2.88
C LEU A 220 10.25 20.98 -2.44
N ARG A 221 9.45 21.98 -2.86
CA ARG A 221 9.60 23.38 -2.43
C ARG A 221 9.02 23.64 -1.03
N LYS A 222 8.01 22.90 -0.60
CA LYS A 222 7.45 23.01 0.77
C LYS A 222 8.40 22.44 1.83
N GLN A 223 9.19 21.41 1.52
CA GLN A 223 10.14 20.80 2.47
C GLN A 223 11.11 21.81 3.12
N PRO A 224 11.87 22.65 2.38
CA PRO A 224 12.78 23.64 2.97
C PRO A 224 12.06 24.80 3.69
N LEU A 225 10.79 25.08 3.38
CA LEU A 225 9.98 26.07 4.09
C LEU A 225 9.48 25.54 5.44
N ARG A 226 9.27 24.23 5.56
CA ARG A 226 8.93 23.55 6.81
C ARG A 226 10.13 23.48 7.76
N GLU A 227 11.34 23.27 7.23
CA GLU A 227 12.60 23.32 7.99
C GLU A 227 12.98 24.75 8.42
N LYS A 228 12.56 25.77 7.67
CA LYS A 228 12.74 27.20 8.01
C LYS A 228 11.69 27.77 8.95
N ARG A 229 10.72 26.99 9.44
CA ARG A 229 9.88 27.41 10.57
C ARG A 229 10.77 27.46 11.82
N THR A 230 11.25 28.65 12.11
CA THR A 230 12.11 29.00 13.25
C THR A 230 11.43 28.68 14.59
N PRO A 231 12.19 28.47 15.68
CA PRO A 231 11.66 28.12 17.01
C PRO A 231 10.70 29.14 17.66
N ASP A 232 10.49 30.31 17.06
CA ASP A 232 9.83 31.44 17.73
C ASP A 232 8.29 31.41 17.73
N ASP A 233 7.65 30.52 16.99
CA ASP A 233 6.17 30.45 16.96
C ASP A 233 5.58 29.68 18.16
N ARG A 234 6.42 29.17 19.07
CA ARG A 234 5.99 28.54 20.34
C ARG A 234 6.07 29.48 21.54
N THR A 235 6.64 30.68 21.39
CA THR A 235 7.03 31.53 22.53
C THR A 235 5.98 32.59 22.92
N ARG A 236 4.68 32.33 22.67
CA ARG A 236 3.57 33.08 23.32
C ARG A 236 2.87 32.31 24.44
N SER A 237 3.37 31.14 24.84
CA SER A 237 2.94 30.51 26.07
C SER A 237 4.16 30.02 26.85
N ALA A 238 4.33 30.60 28.04
CA ALA A 238 5.37 30.35 29.05
C ALA A 238 6.75 30.99 28.85
N CYS A 239 6.94 32.15 29.49
CA CYS A 239 8.23 32.60 30.01
C CYS A 239 8.84 31.54 30.94
N ALA A 240 10.14 31.24 30.77
CA ALA A 240 11.20 31.46 31.76
C ALA A 240 12.38 30.46 31.65
N ALA A 241 13.60 31.02 31.71
CA ALA A 241 14.87 30.48 32.18
C ALA A 241 15.75 29.59 31.25
N ALA A 242 16.75 30.28 30.67
CA ALA A 242 18.21 30.03 30.68
C ALA A 242 18.82 28.73 30.07
N ALA A 243 19.78 28.97 29.16
CA ALA A 243 20.77 28.04 28.59
C ALA A 243 22.08 28.06 29.48
N PRO A 244 23.20 27.30 29.21
CA PRO A 244 23.74 27.08 27.86
C PRO A 244 24.62 25.81 27.54
N VAL A 245 24.90 25.70 26.23
CA VAL A 245 26.01 25.08 25.44
C VAL A 245 26.42 23.60 25.57
N GLY A 246 26.42 22.92 24.40
CA GLY A 246 27.36 21.85 24.02
C GLY A 246 27.16 21.42 22.56
N ARG A 247 28.16 21.62 21.68
CA ARG A 247 28.09 21.44 20.21
C ARG A 247 29.07 20.35 19.76
N ALA A 248 28.60 19.35 18.99
CA ALA A 248 29.33 18.48 18.03
C ALA A 248 28.37 17.37 17.57
N SER A 249 28.38 16.75 16.39
CA SER A 249 28.91 17.00 15.03
C SER A 249 28.36 15.86 14.16
N LEU A 250 27.79 16.21 13.00
CA LEU A 250 27.64 15.49 11.72
C LEU A 250 27.80 13.96 11.68
N GLY A 251 26.72 13.27 11.27
CA GLY A 251 26.75 11.95 10.64
C GLY A 251 25.72 11.88 9.52
N ARG A 252 26.18 11.93 8.26
CA ARG A 252 25.35 11.76 7.06
C ARG A 252 24.93 10.30 6.91
N GLY A 253 23.64 10.08 6.73
CA GLY A 253 23.07 8.83 6.19
C GLY A 253 21.70 9.16 5.63
N ARG A 254 21.63 9.59 4.36
CA ARG A 254 20.35 9.72 3.65
C ARG A 254 19.90 8.32 3.26
N ASP A 255 18.88 7.81 3.94
CA ASP A 255 18.14 6.64 3.47
C ASP A 255 17.49 6.95 2.11
N PRO A 256 17.51 6.04 1.14
CA PRO A 256 16.89 6.26 -0.17
C PRO A 256 15.35 6.30 -0.05
N GLU A 257 14.79 7.37 -0.60
CA GLU A 257 13.39 7.76 -0.54
C GLU A 257 12.50 6.80 -1.36
N MET A 258 11.33 6.45 -0.83
CA MET A 258 10.43 5.44 -1.41
C MET A 258 9.68 6.02 -2.61
N VAL A 259 9.66 5.28 -3.73
CA VAL A 259 8.88 5.66 -4.91
C VAL A 259 7.54 4.94 -4.92
N SER A 260 6.48 5.73 -5.00
CA SER A 260 5.10 5.28 -5.06
C SER A 260 4.69 4.97 -6.51
N VAL A 261 4.01 3.84 -6.71
CA VAL A 261 3.38 3.48 -7.99
C VAL A 261 1.88 3.76 -7.87
N ALA A 262 1.41 4.79 -8.56
CA ALA A 262 0.00 5.20 -8.54
C ALA A 262 -0.89 4.30 -9.42
N THR A 263 -2.17 4.16 -9.07
CA THR A 263 -3.21 3.74 -10.02
C THR A 263 -4.51 4.47 -9.72
N GLY A 264 -5.04 5.16 -10.73
CA GLY A 264 -6.37 5.74 -10.69
C GLY A 264 -7.46 4.66 -10.61
N ALA A 265 -8.37 4.83 -9.66
CA ALA A 265 -9.69 4.21 -9.68
C ALA A 265 -10.71 5.31 -9.36
N GLN A 266 -11.71 5.43 -10.22
CA GLN A 266 -12.75 6.45 -10.17
C GLN A 266 -13.78 6.09 -9.09
N PRO A 267 -14.20 7.00 -8.21
CA PRO A 267 -15.24 6.70 -7.21
C PRO A 267 -16.62 6.62 -7.86
N PRO A 268 -17.56 5.83 -7.29
CA PRO A 268 -18.92 5.71 -7.81
C PRO A 268 -19.69 7.04 -7.66
N ARG A 269 -20.39 7.44 -8.73
CA ARG A 269 -21.28 8.61 -8.75
C ARG A 269 -22.43 8.41 -7.76
N ARG A 270 -22.65 9.38 -6.87
CA ARG A 270 -23.91 9.51 -6.11
C ARG A 270 -25.06 9.84 -7.07
N PRO A 271 -26.27 9.29 -6.88
CA PRO A 271 -27.44 9.72 -7.63
C PRO A 271 -27.85 11.13 -7.21
N GLN A 272 -28.03 12.02 -8.19
CA GLN A 272 -28.57 13.35 -8.00
C GLN A 272 -30.07 13.25 -7.67
N SER A 273 -30.50 13.91 -6.59
CA SER A 273 -31.92 14.14 -6.31
C SER A 273 -32.51 15.08 -7.38
N PRO A 274 -33.76 14.88 -7.84
CA PRO A 274 -34.34 15.72 -8.88
C PRO A 274 -34.59 17.14 -8.35
N GLN A 275 -34.00 18.15 -9.02
CA GLN A 275 -34.35 19.55 -8.83
C GLN A 275 -35.78 19.81 -9.33
N ALA A 276 -36.51 20.62 -8.56
CA ALA A 276 -37.88 21.02 -8.83
C ALA A 276 -38.02 21.78 -10.16
N ALA A 277 -39.05 21.44 -10.92
CA ALA A 277 -39.36 22.07 -12.20
C ALA A 277 -39.79 23.56 -12.03
N PRO A 278 -39.42 24.46 -12.95
CA PRO A 278 -39.86 25.85 -12.91
C PRO A 278 -41.35 25.97 -13.29
N ARG A 279 -42.10 26.74 -12.50
CA ARG A 279 -43.50 27.14 -12.75
C ARG A 279 -43.63 27.80 -14.11
N ARG A 280 -44.38 27.18 -15.02
CA ARG A 280 -44.88 27.83 -16.25
C ARG A 280 -45.94 28.87 -15.89
N THR A 281 -45.66 30.13 -16.21
CA THR A 281 -46.66 31.20 -16.27
C THR A 281 -47.61 30.93 -17.43
N ARG A 282 -48.90 30.88 -17.13
CA ARG A 282 -50.01 30.61 -18.05
C ARG A 282 -50.46 31.93 -18.68
N THR A 283 -50.16 32.17 -19.96
CA THR A 283 -50.90 33.13 -20.78
C THR A 283 -52.07 32.42 -21.46
N ALA A 284 -53.25 33.04 -21.38
CA ALA A 284 -54.51 32.57 -21.95
C ALA A 284 -54.78 33.24 -23.33
N PRO A 285 -55.74 32.75 -24.13
CA PRO A 285 -55.63 32.69 -25.59
C PRO A 285 -56.42 33.77 -26.36
N LYS A 286 -56.22 33.78 -27.68
CA LYS A 286 -57.30 33.87 -28.68
C LYS A 286 -57.26 32.62 -29.54
#